data_AF-A0A835WC08-F1
#
_entry.id   AF-A0A835WC08-F1
#
_cell.length_a   1.000
_cell.length_b   1.000
_cell.length_c   1.000
_cell.angle_alpha   90.00
_cell.angle_beta   90.00
_cell.angle_gamma   90.00
#
_symmetry.space_group_name_H-M   'P 1'
#
loop_
_entity.id
_entity.type
_entity.pdbx_description
1 polymer ?
#
loop_
_entity_poly.entity_id
_entity_poly.type
_entity_poly.pdbx_seq_one_letter_code
_entity_poly.pdbx_strand_id
1 'polypeptide(L)'
;MGHTQQAATTAASSATADEPLRVPLLPEELRRPAATVCVTGATGYVAGPIIARLLAAGHRVRATARDTSPHQPAVVALLALPGAPERLQLFPADLLQPGSFDAAVAGCDAVIHTASPFALSVSRSQVRRLLLEPAVHGVENVIGEWLPPPAGALRAVNRSPTVRRLVLTSSIAATCSRADDHQPHRRRHRKAAPSAGAAASTTTTALTNGAARGSSGELDPLLREAAATAVAPPDGPAASAGRGGDAGDGDTMIDERHWNTTASEAFLPYSWSKTEAERRAWELAGRQDMWRLVTVLPGFVLGPCVGGGAGRSRSESVMLLQRLCEGAMWPAAPNMGLATADVRDVAAAHCRAALLPGASGRYLVVGGGTRMWRLTAALADLYPGGAVRRSVAVAPRALVAALGPAVLRLGSDVVEATWGAPPRFSTRRAAEDLGLRSWVPLEESLRDMVEDLAAKGLVRHPLSCSPGGRSRRRGGRVLGKQVAWLLALGLGTLLAVALAIAAVLRRLRA
;
A
#
# COMPACT_ATOMS: atom_id res chain seq x y z
N MET A 1 -44.54 -25.23 35.41
CA MET A 1 -43.78 -26.44 35.06
C MET A 1 -43.63 -26.42 33.55
N GLY A 2 -42.50 -26.22 32.90
CA GLY A 2 -41.10 -26.24 33.27
C GLY A 2 -40.32 -26.84 32.10
N HIS A 3 -39.38 -26.06 31.53
CA HIS A 3 -38.20 -26.47 30.74
C HIS A 3 -38.45 -26.99 29.30
N THR A 4 -37.67 -26.66 28.26
CA THR A 4 -36.34 -26.03 28.16
C THR A 4 -36.09 -25.63 26.71
N GLN A 5 -35.83 -24.34 26.45
CA GLN A 5 -35.19 -23.87 25.23
C GLN A 5 -33.84 -23.28 25.67
N GLN A 6 -32.77 -24.02 25.43
CA GLN A 6 -31.41 -23.64 25.82
C GLN A 6 -30.87 -22.64 24.80
N ALA A 7 -30.69 -21.40 25.24
CA ALA A 7 -30.02 -20.34 24.51
C ALA A 7 -28.53 -20.67 24.35
N ALA A 8 -28.08 -20.80 23.10
CA ALA A 8 -26.67 -20.68 22.75
C ALA A 8 -26.36 -19.18 22.64
N THR A 9 -25.88 -18.60 23.74
CA THR A 9 -25.32 -17.25 23.78
C THR A 9 -24.05 -17.21 22.93
N THR A 10 -24.16 -16.57 21.77
CA THR A 10 -23.04 -16.12 20.95
C THR A 10 -22.21 -15.10 21.73
N ALA A 11 -20.99 -15.49 22.11
CA ALA A 11 -19.94 -14.58 22.52
C ALA A 11 -19.50 -13.73 21.31
N ALA A 12 -20.25 -12.68 21.02
CA ALA A 12 -19.71 -11.54 20.30
C ALA A 12 -18.78 -10.82 21.27
N SER A 13 -17.48 -10.80 20.98
CA SER A 13 -16.52 -9.97 21.71
C SER A 13 -16.91 -8.49 21.55
N SER A 14 -17.68 -7.97 22.50
CA SER A 14 -17.94 -6.55 22.66
C SER A 14 -16.65 -5.90 23.15
N ALA A 15 -15.91 -5.24 22.26
CA ALA A 15 -14.84 -4.34 22.66
C ALA A 15 -15.45 -3.21 23.50
N THR A 16 -15.33 -3.30 24.81
CA THR A 16 -15.73 -2.25 25.76
C THR A 16 -14.80 -1.06 25.64
N ALA A 17 -15.27 0.15 25.95
CA ALA A 17 -14.50 1.39 25.92
C ALA A 17 -13.23 1.42 26.81
N ASP A 18 -13.00 0.35 27.57
CA ASP A 18 -11.96 0.21 28.60
C ASP A 18 -10.81 -0.74 28.18
N GLU A 19 -10.87 -1.38 27.01
CA GLU A 19 -9.74 -2.20 26.54
C GLU A 19 -8.61 -1.29 26.02
N PRO A 20 -7.39 -1.39 26.57
CA PRO A 20 -6.28 -0.54 26.16
C PRO A 20 -5.95 -0.77 24.68
N LEU A 21 -5.73 0.31 23.94
CA LEU A 21 -5.25 0.22 22.55
C LEU A 21 -3.97 -0.61 22.48
N ARG A 22 -3.92 -1.56 21.55
CA ARG A 22 -2.76 -2.45 21.40
C ARG A 22 -1.43 -1.69 21.23
N VAL A 23 -1.46 -0.59 20.47
CA VAL A 23 -0.38 0.40 20.46
C VAL A 23 -0.81 1.54 21.38
N PRO A 24 -0.23 1.67 22.58
CA PRO A 24 -0.68 2.66 23.54
C PRO A 24 -0.58 4.09 23.02
N LEU A 25 -1.43 4.98 23.54
CA LEU A 25 -1.26 6.42 23.38
C LEU A 25 -0.04 6.85 24.19
N LEU A 26 0.83 7.66 23.58
CA LEU A 26 1.92 8.27 24.31
C LEU A 26 1.37 9.35 25.27
N PRO A 27 2.04 9.64 26.39
CA PRO A 27 1.68 10.77 27.24
C PRO A 27 1.62 12.10 26.47
N GLU A 28 2.44 12.28 25.45
CA GLU A 28 2.42 13.44 24.56
C GLU A 28 1.16 13.51 23.69
N GLU A 29 0.59 12.36 23.30
CA GLU A 29 -0.69 12.30 22.57
C GLU A 29 -1.85 12.70 23.50
N LEU A 30 -1.82 12.27 24.76
CA LEU A 30 -2.87 12.55 25.75
C LEU A 30 -2.84 13.99 26.31
N ARG A 31 -1.64 14.58 26.44
CA ARG A 31 -1.48 15.96 26.93
C ARG A 31 -1.79 17.02 25.87
N ARG A 32 -1.99 16.62 24.61
CA ARG A 32 -2.29 17.55 23.52
C ARG A 32 -3.70 18.13 23.68
N PRO A 33 -3.89 19.44 23.44
CA PRO A 33 -5.22 20.00 23.31
C PRO A 33 -6.02 19.28 22.23
N ALA A 34 -7.34 19.16 22.43
CA ALA A 34 -8.24 18.60 21.44
C ALA A 34 -8.08 19.37 20.11
N ALA A 35 -7.90 18.61 19.03
CA ALA A 35 -7.68 19.11 17.68
C ALA A 35 -8.78 18.55 16.77
N THR A 36 -9.05 19.22 15.67
CA THR A 36 -9.93 18.74 14.61
C THR A 36 -9.08 18.19 13.47
N VAL A 37 -9.18 16.90 13.20
CA VAL A 37 -8.38 16.21 12.18
C VAL A 37 -9.28 15.72 11.06
N CYS A 38 -8.98 16.12 9.82
CA CYS A 38 -9.65 15.56 8.64
C CYS A 38 -8.98 14.25 8.22
N VAL A 39 -9.75 13.17 8.01
CA VAL A 39 -9.24 11.88 7.51
C VAL A 39 -9.93 11.53 6.19
N THR A 40 -9.18 11.48 5.09
CA THR A 40 -9.78 11.13 3.79
C THR A 40 -9.88 9.62 3.62
N GLY A 41 -10.93 9.15 2.93
CA GLY A 41 -11.09 7.73 2.60
C GLY A 41 -11.48 6.87 3.79
N ALA A 42 -12.38 7.36 4.64
CA ALA A 42 -12.81 6.79 5.91
C ALA A 42 -13.15 5.29 5.86
N THR A 43 -13.71 4.84 4.73
CA THR A 43 -14.14 3.46 4.50
C THR A 43 -13.01 2.54 4.03
N GLY A 44 -11.79 3.06 3.91
CA GLY A 44 -10.58 2.31 3.59
C GLY A 44 -10.01 1.53 4.79
N TYR A 45 -9.16 0.56 4.48
CA TYR A 45 -8.61 -0.38 5.47
C TYR A 45 -7.78 0.31 6.56
N VAL A 46 -6.94 1.29 6.18
CA VAL A 46 -6.06 2.01 7.12
C VAL A 46 -6.78 3.16 7.83
N ALA A 47 -7.77 3.78 7.17
CA ALA A 47 -8.46 4.96 7.69
C ALA A 47 -9.26 4.67 8.96
N GLY A 48 -9.94 3.52 9.04
CA GLY A 48 -10.73 3.15 10.21
C GLY A 48 -9.92 3.12 11.52
N PRO A 49 -8.79 2.38 11.58
CA PRO A 49 -7.90 2.39 12.73
C PRO A 49 -7.31 3.78 13.09
N ILE A 50 -7.06 4.63 12.09
CA ILE A 50 -6.66 6.04 12.32
C ILE A 50 -7.79 6.81 13.02
N ILE A 51 -9.02 6.70 12.51
CA ILE A 51 -10.19 7.36 13.11
C ILE A 51 -10.41 6.87 14.55
N ALA A 52 -10.37 5.56 14.77
CA ALA A 52 -10.52 4.96 16.09
C ALA A 52 -9.47 5.50 17.09
N ARG A 53 -8.20 5.57 16.67
CA ARG A 53 -7.12 6.10 17.51
C ARG A 53 -7.32 7.59 17.83
N LEU A 54 -7.67 8.41 16.84
CA LEU A 54 -7.92 9.84 17.06
C LEU A 54 -9.07 10.09 18.04
N LEU A 55 -10.15 9.32 17.93
CA LEU A 55 -11.30 9.42 18.84
C LEU A 55 -10.94 8.99 20.27
N ALA A 56 -10.14 7.93 20.42
CA ALA A 56 -9.61 7.46 21.69
C ALA A 56 -8.66 8.47 22.35
N ALA A 57 -7.89 9.22 21.56
CA ALA A 57 -7.05 10.31 22.03
C ALA A 57 -7.84 11.62 22.32
N GLY A 58 -9.17 11.61 22.17
CA GLY A 58 -10.02 12.77 22.49
C GLY A 58 -10.12 13.83 21.39
N HIS A 59 -9.62 13.57 20.18
CA HIS A 59 -9.70 14.51 19.07
C HIS A 59 -11.06 14.46 18.36
N ARG A 60 -11.41 15.55 17.68
CA ARG A 60 -12.53 15.62 16.74
C ARG A 60 -12.06 15.14 15.38
N VAL A 61 -12.87 14.32 14.72
CA VAL A 61 -12.53 13.71 13.43
C VAL A 61 -13.58 14.08 12.40
N ARG A 62 -13.12 14.64 11.28
CA ARG A 62 -13.94 14.85 10.07
C ARG A 62 -13.48 13.87 9.02
N ALA A 63 -14.27 12.84 8.74
CA ALA A 63 -13.85 11.77 7.85
C ALA A 63 -14.62 11.81 6.52
N THR A 64 -13.93 11.59 5.40
CA THR A 64 -14.56 11.65 4.07
C THR A 64 -14.72 10.27 3.44
N ALA A 65 -15.86 10.04 2.80
CA ALA A 65 -16.14 8.83 2.02
C ALA A 65 -17.07 9.17 0.85
N ARG A 66 -17.08 8.37 -0.22
CA ARG A 66 -18.01 8.60 -1.35
C ARG A 66 -19.48 8.42 -0.97
N ASP A 67 -19.73 7.43 -0.13
CA ASP A 67 -21.07 7.09 0.36
C ASP A 67 -20.98 7.04 1.88
N THR A 68 -21.65 7.99 2.52
CA THR A 68 -21.73 8.18 3.98
C THR A 68 -23.07 7.67 4.53
N SER A 69 -23.82 6.89 3.76
CA SER A 69 -25.13 6.40 4.18
C SER A 69 -25.02 5.52 5.44
N PRO A 70 -25.94 5.66 6.41
CA PRO A 70 -25.93 4.89 7.64
C PRO A 70 -26.26 3.40 7.42
N HIS A 71 -26.58 2.98 6.20
CA HIS A 71 -26.74 1.57 5.82
C HIS A 71 -25.45 0.94 5.29
N GLN A 72 -24.43 1.74 5.00
CA GLN A 72 -23.17 1.22 4.51
C GLN A 72 -22.40 0.58 5.68
N PRO A 73 -22.01 -0.70 5.59
CA PRO A 73 -21.45 -1.39 6.76
C PRO A 73 -20.14 -0.80 7.31
N ALA A 74 -19.33 -0.17 6.45
CA ALA A 74 -18.13 0.53 6.90
C ALA A 74 -18.48 1.80 7.68
N VAL A 75 -19.49 2.56 7.25
CA VAL A 75 -20.02 3.73 7.97
C VAL A 75 -20.63 3.32 9.31
N VAL A 76 -21.45 2.26 9.34
CA VAL A 76 -22.02 1.73 10.58
C VAL A 76 -20.94 1.42 11.61
N ALA A 77 -19.88 0.71 11.18
CA ALA A 77 -18.78 0.37 12.06
C ALA A 77 -18.02 1.60 12.58
N LEU A 78 -17.83 2.62 11.74
CA LEU A 78 -17.19 3.88 12.15
C LEU A 78 -18.05 4.65 13.16
N LEU A 79 -19.37 4.71 12.94
CA LEU A 79 -20.31 5.39 13.85
C LEU A 79 -20.46 4.64 15.19
N ALA A 80 -20.15 3.35 15.23
CA ALA A 80 -20.15 2.53 16.44
C ALA A 80 -18.86 2.66 17.28
N LEU A 81 -17.85 3.40 16.80
CA LEU A 81 -16.60 3.58 17.54
C LEU A 81 -16.83 4.39 18.84
N PRO A 82 -16.09 4.09 19.92
CA PRO A 82 -16.13 4.88 21.15
C PRO A 82 -15.81 6.36 20.86
N GLY A 83 -16.69 7.27 21.29
CA GLY A 83 -16.56 8.71 21.08
C GLY A 83 -16.98 9.21 19.70
N ALA A 84 -17.39 8.33 18.78
CA ALA A 84 -17.87 8.73 17.46
C ALA A 84 -19.13 9.60 17.50
N PRO A 85 -20.18 9.31 18.31
CA PRO A 85 -21.39 10.13 18.34
C PRO A 85 -21.13 11.61 18.64
N GLU A 86 -20.11 11.92 19.45
CA GLU A 86 -19.78 13.29 19.88
C GLU A 86 -18.71 13.95 19.00
N ARG A 87 -17.78 13.16 18.44
CA ARG A 87 -16.54 13.67 17.84
C ARG A 87 -16.30 13.25 16.39
N LEU A 88 -17.08 12.34 15.81
CA LEU A 88 -16.95 11.94 14.40
C LEU A 88 -18.02 12.62 13.53
N GLN A 89 -17.59 13.26 12.44
CA GLN A 89 -18.46 13.80 11.40
C GLN A 89 -18.07 13.22 10.05
N LEU A 90 -19.04 12.72 9.29
CA LEU A 90 -18.83 12.12 7.98
C LEU A 90 -19.23 13.08 6.86
N PHE A 91 -18.36 13.24 5.86
CA PHE A 91 -18.57 14.12 4.71
C PHE A 91 -18.51 13.32 3.40
N PRO A 92 -19.50 13.47 2.51
CA PRO A 92 -19.40 12.90 1.17
C PRO A 92 -18.29 13.61 0.38
N ALA A 93 -17.32 12.85 -0.14
CA ALA A 93 -16.27 13.40 -1.01
C ALA A 93 -15.74 12.35 -2.00
N ASP A 94 -15.29 12.82 -3.16
CA ASP A 94 -14.68 11.99 -4.20
C ASP A 94 -13.34 12.58 -4.64
N LEU A 95 -12.30 11.74 -4.68
CA LEU A 95 -10.94 12.11 -5.09
C LEU A 95 -10.88 12.79 -6.45
N LEU A 96 -11.81 12.49 -7.35
CA LEU A 96 -11.85 13.01 -8.71
C LEU A 96 -12.80 14.18 -8.88
N GLN A 97 -13.51 14.60 -7.82
CA GLN A 97 -14.40 15.74 -7.85
C GLN A 97 -13.73 16.95 -7.16
N PRO A 98 -13.33 17.98 -7.93
CA PRO A 98 -12.73 19.19 -7.38
C PRO A 98 -13.63 19.86 -6.32
N GLY A 99 -13.02 20.31 -5.22
CA GLY A 99 -13.72 21.02 -4.14
C GLY A 99 -14.54 20.14 -3.19
N SER A 100 -14.69 18.84 -3.47
CA SER A 100 -15.50 17.93 -2.63
C SER A 100 -14.95 17.73 -1.20
N PHE A 101 -13.68 18.08 -0.96
CA PHE A 101 -13.03 17.99 0.35
C PHE A 101 -13.12 19.27 1.18
N ASP A 102 -13.56 20.39 0.61
CA ASP A 102 -13.44 21.72 1.24
C ASP A 102 -14.21 21.78 2.56
N ALA A 103 -15.45 21.29 2.59
CA ALA A 103 -16.27 21.29 3.80
C ALA A 103 -15.68 20.40 4.92
N ALA A 104 -15.06 19.28 4.54
CA ALA A 104 -14.44 18.37 5.49
C ALA A 104 -13.16 18.96 6.09
N VAL A 105 -12.37 19.67 5.28
CA VAL A 105 -11.08 20.25 5.70
C VAL A 105 -11.25 21.58 6.44
N ALA A 106 -12.29 22.36 6.15
CA ALA A 106 -12.52 23.68 6.74
C ALA A 106 -12.48 23.67 8.28
N GLY A 107 -11.53 24.39 8.88
CA GLY A 107 -11.39 24.47 10.34
C GLY A 107 -10.70 23.27 10.99
N CYS A 108 -10.07 22.39 10.20
CA CYS A 108 -9.20 21.34 10.73
C CYS A 108 -7.80 21.90 11.04
N ASP A 109 -7.15 21.33 12.05
CA ASP A 109 -5.76 21.62 12.43
C ASP A 109 -4.76 20.78 11.60
N ALA A 110 -5.19 19.57 11.24
CA ALA A 110 -4.40 18.64 10.43
C ALA A 110 -5.29 17.83 9.47
N VAL A 111 -4.68 17.37 8.39
CA VAL A 111 -5.31 16.46 7.41
C VAL A 111 -4.47 15.19 7.30
N ILE A 112 -5.11 14.03 7.38
CA ILE A 112 -4.51 12.73 7.10
C ILE A 112 -5.14 12.19 5.82
N HIS A 113 -4.38 12.27 4.73
CA HIS A 113 -4.81 11.84 3.41
C HIS A 113 -4.46 10.37 3.18
N THR A 114 -5.45 9.48 3.31
CA THR A 114 -5.30 8.05 3.05
C THR A 114 -5.97 7.59 1.76
N ALA A 115 -6.89 8.41 1.24
CA ALA A 115 -7.64 8.10 0.03
C ALA A 115 -6.70 7.98 -1.17
N SER A 116 -6.64 6.80 -1.77
CA SER A 116 -5.84 6.56 -2.97
C SER A 116 -6.53 5.49 -3.83
N PRO A 117 -6.49 5.59 -5.16
CA PRO A 117 -7.03 4.58 -6.05
C PRO A 117 -6.24 3.28 -5.92
N PHE A 118 -6.93 2.15 -6.06
CA PHE A 118 -6.32 0.83 -5.92
C PHE A 118 -6.87 -0.15 -6.96
N ALA A 119 -5.99 -0.64 -7.85
CA ALA A 119 -6.30 -1.67 -8.84
C ALA A 119 -5.05 -2.51 -9.17
N LEU A 120 -5.18 -3.84 -9.06
CA LEU A 120 -4.04 -4.78 -9.14
C LEU A 120 -3.75 -5.33 -10.53
N SER A 121 -4.79 -5.42 -11.34
CA SER A 121 -4.71 -5.99 -12.68
C SER A 121 -5.31 -4.99 -13.62
N VAL A 122 -4.49 -4.00 -13.94
CA VAL A 122 -4.81 -2.96 -14.89
C VAL A 122 -4.07 -3.29 -16.16
N SER A 123 -4.75 -3.35 -17.30
CA SER A 123 -4.05 -3.54 -18.58
C SER A 123 -3.08 -2.37 -18.78
N ARG A 124 -1.99 -2.57 -19.53
CA ARG A 124 -1.03 -1.48 -19.84
C ARG A 124 -1.74 -0.21 -20.34
N SER A 125 -2.77 -0.36 -21.17
CA SER A 125 -3.59 0.73 -21.70
C SER A 125 -4.47 1.46 -20.67
N GLN A 126 -4.65 0.90 -19.47
CA GLN A 126 -5.49 1.45 -18.41
C GLN A 126 -4.69 1.98 -17.23
N VAL A 127 -3.36 1.74 -17.18
CA VAL A 127 -2.50 2.09 -16.03
C VAL A 127 -2.61 3.58 -15.72
N ARG A 128 -2.49 4.46 -16.73
CA ARG A 128 -2.63 5.90 -16.53
C ARG A 128 -3.97 6.28 -15.94
N ARG A 129 -5.06 5.85 -16.58
CA ARG A 129 -6.44 6.23 -16.22
C ARG A 129 -6.89 5.66 -14.88
N LEU A 130 -6.43 4.47 -14.49
CA LEU A 130 -6.95 3.76 -13.30
C LEU A 130 -6.02 3.78 -12.09
N LEU A 131 -4.74 4.12 -12.28
CA LEU A 131 -3.74 4.16 -11.20
C LEU A 131 -3.03 5.51 -11.10
N LEU A 132 -2.38 5.96 -12.17
CA LEU A 132 -1.56 7.18 -12.10
C LEU A 132 -2.41 8.44 -11.92
N GLU A 133 -3.25 8.76 -12.91
CA GLU A 133 -4.04 10.01 -12.93
C GLU A 133 -4.89 10.13 -11.66
N PRO A 134 -5.62 9.08 -11.21
CA PRO A 134 -6.41 9.22 -10.00
C PRO A 134 -5.57 9.35 -8.72
N ALA A 135 -4.32 8.86 -8.69
CA ALA A 135 -3.43 9.00 -7.55
C ALA A 135 -2.80 10.41 -7.49
N VAL A 136 -2.32 10.91 -8.64
CA VAL A 136 -1.74 12.25 -8.76
C VAL A 136 -2.83 13.32 -8.61
N HIS A 137 -3.91 13.25 -9.40
CA HIS A 137 -5.03 14.18 -9.29
C HIS A 137 -5.71 14.11 -7.92
N GLY A 138 -5.71 12.94 -7.27
CA GLY A 138 -6.24 12.79 -5.91
C GLY A 138 -5.42 13.57 -4.88
N VAL A 139 -4.09 13.53 -4.99
CA VAL A 139 -3.17 14.36 -4.18
C VAL A 139 -3.40 15.83 -4.49
N GLU A 140 -3.45 16.19 -5.77
CA GLU A 140 -3.71 17.57 -6.19
C GLU A 140 -5.06 18.08 -5.65
N ASN A 141 -6.14 17.31 -5.75
CA ASN A 141 -7.45 17.72 -5.24
C ASN A 141 -7.50 17.96 -3.74
N VAL A 142 -6.59 17.36 -2.97
CA VAL A 142 -6.49 17.57 -1.52
C VAL A 142 -5.49 18.66 -1.14
N ILE A 143 -4.33 18.71 -1.79
CA ILE A 143 -3.24 19.66 -1.51
C ILE A 143 -3.45 20.98 -2.24
N GLY A 144 -3.62 20.86 -3.55
CA GLY A 144 -3.81 21.90 -4.55
C GLY A 144 -2.56 22.54 -5.12
N GLU A 145 -2.65 23.01 -6.37
CA GLU A 145 -1.69 23.94 -6.98
C GLU A 145 -1.92 25.37 -6.49
N TRP A 146 -0.84 26.12 -6.29
CA TRP A 146 -0.87 27.58 -6.29
C TRP A 146 -0.81 28.05 -7.75
N LEU A 147 -1.96 28.38 -8.34
CA LEU A 147 -2.02 29.20 -9.54
C LEU A 147 -2.71 30.52 -9.16
N PRO A 148 -2.17 31.70 -9.57
CA PRO A 148 -2.89 32.95 -9.40
C PRO A 148 -4.23 32.90 -10.17
N PRO A 149 -5.30 33.50 -9.63
CA PRO A 149 -6.61 33.51 -10.29
C PRO A 149 -6.52 34.16 -11.69
N PRO A 150 -7.28 33.67 -12.70
CA PRO A 150 -8.53 32.92 -12.59
C PRO A 150 -8.49 31.56 -13.31
N ALA A 151 -8.07 30.48 -12.64
CA ALA A 151 -8.38 29.11 -13.07
C ALA A 151 -8.76 28.27 -11.85
N GLY A 152 -10.03 27.84 -11.81
CA GLY A 152 -10.66 27.21 -10.67
C GLY A 152 -10.47 25.70 -10.62
N ALA A 153 -9.78 25.21 -9.59
CA ALA A 153 -9.97 23.96 -8.85
C ALA A 153 -8.86 23.93 -7.77
N LEU A 154 -8.75 22.89 -6.92
CA LEU A 154 -7.55 22.59 -6.12
C LEU A 154 -7.29 23.42 -4.84
N ARG A 155 -8.10 23.22 -3.77
CA ARG A 155 -8.21 24.26 -2.73
C ARG A 155 -8.39 23.81 -1.26
N ALA A 156 -8.60 22.55 -0.89
CA ALA A 156 -9.08 22.21 0.45
C ALA A 156 -8.11 22.58 1.60
N VAL A 157 -6.85 22.11 1.55
CA VAL A 157 -5.84 22.44 2.58
C VAL A 157 -5.40 23.90 2.48
N ASN A 158 -5.08 24.38 1.28
CA ASN A 158 -4.64 25.77 1.06
C ASN A 158 -5.71 26.84 1.35
N ARG A 159 -7.01 26.49 1.34
CA ARG A 159 -8.10 27.40 1.77
C ARG A 159 -8.29 27.46 3.27
N SER A 160 -7.80 26.47 4.01
CA SER A 160 -8.05 26.39 5.44
C SER A 160 -6.89 27.04 6.19
N PRO A 161 -7.02 28.27 6.70
CA PRO A 161 -5.93 28.96 7.41
C PRO A 161 -5.54 28.27 8.72
N THR A 162 -6.34 27.32 9.17
CA THR A 162 -6.14 26.54 10.40
C THR A 162 -5.25 25.32 10.20
N VAL A 163 -5.14 24.78 8.98
CA VAL A 163 -4.38 23.55 8.75
C VAL A 163 -2.89 23.86 8.86
N ARG A 164 -2.20 23.15 9.75
CA ARG A 164 -0.74 23.28 9.94
C ARG A 164 0.04 22.05 9.48
N ARG A 165 -0.64 20.92 9.34
CA ARG A 165 0.00 19.67 8.94
C ARG A 165 -0.85 18.83 8.00
N LEU A 166 -0.21 18.33 6.96
CA LEU A 166 -0.74 17.31 6.07
C LEU A 166 0.09 16.03 6.22
N VAL A 167 -0.57 14.92 6.53
CA VAL A 167 0.03 13.58 6.53
C VAL A 167 -0.47 12.83 5.32
N LEU A 168 0.43 12.40 4.44
CA LEU A 168 0.10 11.61 3.25
C LEU A 168 0.46 10.14 3.46
N THR A 169 -0.49 9.24 3.21
CA THR A 169 -0.23 7.79 3.15
C THR A 169 0.40 7.42 1.79
N SER A 170 1.73 7.31 1.79
CA SER A 170 2.51 6.77 0.68
C SER A 170 2.62 5.24 0.82
N SER A 171 3.74 4.63 0.40
CA SER A 171 4.02 3.20 0.48
C SER A 171 5.52 2.97 0.41
N ILE A 172 6.01 1.86 0.98
CA ILE A 172 7.39 1.38 0.70
C ILE A 172 7.67 1.20 -0.81
N ALA A 173 6.62 1.06 -1.62
CA ALA A 173 6.74 1.03 -3.07
C ALA A 173 7.35 2.33 -3.66
N ALA A 174 7.33 3.44 -2.91
CA ALA A 174 7.95 4.72 -3.27
C ALA A 174 9.44 4.83 -2.87
N THR A 175 10.02 3.82 -2.21
CA THR A 175 11.46 3.81 -1.86
C THR A 175 12.30 2.96 -2.79
N CYS A 176 11.82 1.78 -3.19
CA CYS A 176 12.55 0.85 -4.04
C CYS A 176 11.61 -0.11 -4.78
N SER A 177 12.04 -0.64 -5.91
CA SER A 177 11.38 -1.75 -6.60
C SER A 177 12.05 -3.08 -6.31
N ARG A 178 13.38 -3.09 -6.12
CA ARG A 178 14.19 -4.30 -5.85
C ARG A 178 15.15 -4.05 -4.70
N ALA A 179 15.61 -5.13 -4.07
CA ALA A 179 16.69 -5.07 -3.08
C ALA A 179 17.98 -4.49 -3.67
N ASP A 180 18.21 -4.66 -4.99
CA ASP A 180 19.44 -4.19 -5.65
C ASP A 180 19.36 -2.76 -6.19
N ASP A 181 18.27 -2.01 -5.94
CA ASP A 181 18.07 -0.63 -6.46
C ASP A 181 19.02 0.42 -5.81
N HIS A 182 20.09 -0.03 -5.17
CA HIS A 182 21.13 0.80 -4.58
C HIS A 182 22.05 1.39 -5.66
N GLN A 183 21.59 2.44 -6.36
CA GLN A 183 22.39 3.60 -6.84
C GLN A 183 21.62 4.40 -7.91
N PRO A 184 21.73 5.75 -7.92
CA PRO A 184 21.51 6.49 -9.17
C PRO A 184 22.53 5.95 -10.18
N HIS A 185 22.03 5.34 -11.26
CA HIS A 185 22.86 4.69 -12.27
C HIS A 185 24.05 5.57 -12.67
N ARG A 186 25.27 5.19 -12.25
CA ARG A 186 26.47 5.52 -13.04
C ARG A 186 26.22 4.88 -14.39
N ARG A 187 25.92 5.70 -15.40
CA ARG A 187 25.84 5.29 -16.80
C ARG A 187 27.05 4.40 -17.06
N ARG A 188 26.82 3.11 -17.30
CA ARG A 188 27.85 2.24 -17.84
C ARG A 188 28.17 2.82 -19.21
N HIS A 189 29.22 3.64 -19.29
CA HIS A 189 29.87 3.95 -20.55
C HIS A 189 30.32 2.60 -21.12
N ARG A 190 29.52 2.06 -22.05
CA ARG A 190 30.03 1.09 -23.01
C ARG A 190 31.20 1.81 -23.70
N LYS A 191 32.43 1.35 -23.43
CA LYS A 191 33.60 1.71 -24.22
C LYS A 191 33.25 1.40 -25.68
N ALA A 192 32.92 2.42 -26.46
CA ALA A 192 32.97 2.33 -27.90
C ALA A 192 34.45 2.23 -28.29
N ALA A 193 34.78 1.21 -29.08
CA ALA A 193 36.09 1.09 -29.70
C ALA A 193 36.35 2.31 -30.63
N PRO A 194 37.61 2.74 -30.80
CA PRO A 194 37.90 3.93 -31.58
C PRO A 194 37.81 3.60 -33.07
N SER A 195 36.99 4.34 -33.82
CA SER A 195 37.10 4.44 -35.27
C SER A 195 37.51 5.86 -35.64
N ALA A 196 38.66 5.94 -36.29
CA ALA A 196 39.26 7.15 -36.84
C ALA A 196 38.43 7.76 -37.97
N GLY A 197 38.60 9.07 -38.17
CA GLY A 197 38.64 9.65 -39.51
C GLY A 197 37.56 10.65 -39.90
N ALA A 198 38.03 11.87 -40.20
CA ALA A 198 37.54 12.82 -41.21
C ALA A 198 36.35 13.76 -40.88
N ALA A 199 36.72 14.94 -40.36
CA ALA A 199 36.66 16.27 -41.00
C ALA A 199 35.45 16.75 -41.85
N ALA A 200 35.17 18.05 -41.66
CA ALA A 200 34.41 19.02 -42.49
C ALA A 200 32.87 18.95 -42.42
N SER A 201 32.07 20.01 -42.55
CA SER A 201 32.21 21.47 -42.53
C SER A 201 30.77 21.99 -42.77
N THR A 202 30.35 22.99 -41.99
CA THR A 202 29.44 24.12 -42.32
C THR A 202 28.19 23.89 -43.21
N THR A 203 27.02 24.33 -42.73
CA THR A 203 26.21 25.47 -43.27
C THR A 203 24.70 25.32 -43.01
N THR A 204 24.14 26.36 -42.40
CA THR A 204 22.74 26.76 -42.26
C THR A 204 21.98 26.76 -43.60
N THR A 205 20.68 26.42 -43.62
CA THR A 205 19.59 27.18 -44.28
C THR A 205 18.23 26.49 -44.02
N ALA A 206 17.24 27.31 -43.65
CA ALA A 206 15.83 26.95 -43.47
C ALA A 206 15.08 26.91 -44.82
N LEU A 207 13.96 26.17 -44.91
CA LEU A 207 12.67 26.62 -45.47
C LEU A 207 11.63 25.47 -45.62
N THR A 208 10.52 25.66 -44.90
CA THR A 208 9.09 25.48 -45.27
C THR A 208 8.49 24.20 -45.86
N ASN A 209 7.36 23.86 -45.19
CA ASN A 209 6.05 23.39 -45.68
C ASN A 209 5.82 21.90 -46.01
N GLY A 210 4.76 21.35 -45.39
CA GLY A 210 4.10 20.12 -45.85
C GLY A 210 3.25 19.45 -44.78
N ALA A 211 1.98 19.81 -44.70
CA ALA A 211 0.98 19.29 -43.78
C ALA A 211 0.75 17.77 -43.84
N ALA A 212 0.45 17.16 -42.69
CA ALA A 212 -0.53 16.07 -42.60
C ALA A 212 -1.05 15.92 -41.17
N ARG A 213 -2.37 16.05 -41.03
CA ARG A 213 -3.15 15.85 -39.81
C ARG A 213 -3.08 14.38 -39.37
N GLY A 214 -2.91 14.15 -38.07
CA GLY A 214 -3.14 12.87 -37.42
C GLY A 214 -3.39 13.08 -35.94
N SER A 215 -4.66 13.23 -35.58
CA SER A 215 -5.12 13.36 -34.20
C SER A 215 -4.70 12.16 -33.35
N SER A 216 -3.75 12.37 -32.46
CA SER A 216 -3.54 11.55 -31.28
C SER A 216 -3.40 12.51 -30.11
N GLY A 217 -4.21 12.30 -29.06
CA GLY A 217 -4.25 13.17 -27.90
C GLY A 217 -2.88 13.22 -27.23
N GLU A 218 -2.15 14.31 -27.47
CA GLU A 218 -0.91 14.64 -26.80
C GLU A 218 -1.22 15.11 -25.37
N LEU A 219 -0.39 14.62 -24.45
CA LEU A 219 -0.34 15.06 -23.06
C LEU A 219 0.03 16.55 -22.95
N ASP A 220 -0.52 17.19 -21.93
CA ASP A 220 -0.17 18.53 -21.45
C ASP A 220 1.36 18.64 -21.22
N PRO A 221 2.05 19.66 -21.79
CA PRO A 221 3.49 19.87 -21.66
C PRO A 221 4.02 19.92 -20.21
N LEU A 222 3.17 20.24 -19.23
CA LEU A 222 3.54 20.41 -17.82
C LEU A 222 4.02 19.12 -17.13
N LEU A 223 3.60 17.93 -17.60
CA LEU A 223 4.01 16.64 -17.01
C LEU A 223 5.43 16.19 -17.43
N ARG A 224 5.99 16.73 -18.51
CA ARG A 224 7.36 16.39 -18.94
C ARG A 224 8.43 17.15 -18.18
N GLU A 225 8.11 18.33 -17.67
CA GLU A 225 9.06 19.18 -16.93
C GLU A 225 9.23 18.71 -15.48
N ALA A 226 8.17 18.18 -14.85
CA ALA A 226 8.21 17.62 -13.49
C ALA A 226 9.18 16.43 -13.32
N ALA A 227 9.48 15.68 -14.39
CA ALA A 227 10.43 14.57 -14.36
C ALA A 227 11.91 15.02 -14.45
N ALA A 228 12.16 16.28 -14.84
CA ALA A 228 13.52 16.80 -15.08
C ALA A 228 14.04 17.74 -13.97
N THR A 229 13.16 18.23 -13.09
CA THR A 229 13.47 19.18 -12.01
C THR A 229 13.15 18.62 -10.63
N ALA A 230 13.69 17.45 -10.30
CA ALA A 230 13.66 16.94 -8.93
C ALA A 230 14.65 17.74 -8.05
N VAL A 231 14.13 18.74 -7.33
CA VAL A 231 14.87 19.46 -6.28
C VAL A 231 15.00 18.53 -5.07
N ALA A 232 16.24 18.21 -4.68
CA ALA A 232 16.53 17.51 -3.43
C ALA A 232 16.13 18.39 -2.22
N PRO A 233 15.60 17.81 -1.13
CA PRO A 233 15.28 18.57 0.07
C PRO A 233 16.55 19.21 0.67
N PRO A 234 16.47 20.38 1.32
CA PRO A 234 17.62 21.07 1.88
C PRO A 234 18.24 20.29 3.05
N ASP A 235 19.55 20.06 2.97
CA ASP A 235 20.36 19.37 3.98
C ASP A 235 20.49 20.19 5.29
N GLY A 236 20.19 19.55 6.42
CA GLY A 236 20.57 20.01 7.77
C GLY A 236 21.95 19.46 8.19
N PRO A 237 22.62 20.04 9.21
CA PRO A 237 24.08 20.04 9.29
C PRO A 237 24.70 18.68 9.63
N ALA A 238 25.85 18.45 9.00
CA ALA A 238 26.67 17.25 9.06
C ALA A 238 27.17 16.92 10.47
N ALA A 239 26.94 15.68 10.91
CA ALA A 239 27.68 15.06 12.00
C ALA A 239 28.78 14.15 11.41
N SER A 240 29.99 14.35 11.91
CA SER A 240 31.26 13.83 11.40
C SER A 240 31.39 12.31 11.42
N ALA A 241 32.08 11.81 10.39
CA ALA A 241 32.40 10.41 10.16
C ALA A 241 33.47 9.88 11.14
N GLY A 242 33.16 8.80 11.84
CA GLY A 242 34.16 7.88 12.41
C GLY A 242 34.36 6.70 11.45
N ARG A 243 35.55 6.58 10.88
CA ARG A 243 35.98 5.42 10.09
C ARG A 243 36.32 4.25 11.01
N GLY A 244 35.86 3.05 10.66
CA GLY A 244 36.37 1.80 11.21
C GLY A 244 35.83 0.56 10.49
N GLY A 245 36.71 -0.09 9.72
CA GLY A 245 36.76 -1.55 9.58
C GLY A 245 35.78 -2.24 8.63
N ASP A 246 36.31 -2.71 7.51
CA ASP A 246 35.68 -3.50 6.45
C ASP A 246 35.39 -4.97 6.88
N ALA A 247 34.22 -5.50 6.51
CA ALA A 247 33.95 -6.94 6.35
C ALA A 247 32.59 -7.20 5.64
N GLY A 248 32.63 -7.46 4.34
CA GLY A 248 31.93 -8.57 3.66
C GLY A 248 30.39 -8.64 3.62
N ASP A 249 29.87 -8.53 2.39
CA ASP A 249 28.51 -8.83 1.88
C ASP A 249 27.45 -7.71 2.06
N GLY A 250 26.80 -7.34 0.96
CA GLY A 250 26.11 -6.06 0.75
C GLY A 250 24.79 -5.86 1.52
N ASP A 251 24.86 -5.74 2.84
CA ASP A 251 23.74 -5.49 3.76
C ASP A 251 23.38 -3.98 3.80
N THR A 252 22.99 -3.41 2.66
CA THR A 252 22.58 -2.00 2.60
C THR A 252 21.12 -1.87 3.01
N MET A 253 20.87 -1.26 4.17
CA MET A 253 19.53 -1.02 4.70
C MET A 253 18.85 0.15 3.96
N ILE A 254 17.61 -0.06 3.52
CA ILE A 254 16.78 0.98 2.87
C ILE A 254 16.22 1.91 3.95
N ASP A 255 16.36 3.20 3.76
CA ASP A 255 15.86 4.24 4.66
C ASP A 255 15.02 5.28 3.90
N GLU A 256 14.54 6.30 4.62
CA GLU A 256 13.65 7.33 4.09
C GLU A 256 14.26 8.24 3.02
N ARG A 257 15.58 8.20 2.81
CA ARG A 257 16.28 8.96 1.75
C ARG A 257 16.14 8.29 0.38
N HIS A 258 15.81 7.00 0.37
CA HIS A 258 15.69 6.24 -0.87
C HIS A 258 14.37 6.55 -1.58
N TRP A 259 14.46 6.81 -2.88
CA TRP A 259 13.32 7.01 -3.77
C TRP A 259 13.32 5.96 -4.86
N ASN A 260 12.12 5.48 -5.21
CA ASN A 260 11.98 4.56 -6.32
C ASN A 260 12.28 5.26 -7.65
N THR A 261 13.31 4.80 -8.35
CA THR A 261 13.75 5.34 -9.65
C THR A 261 13.55 4.35 -10.80
N THR A 262 13.14 3.12 -10.49
CA THR A 262 13.06 2.00 -11.42
C THR A 262 11.63 1.70 -11.85
N ALA A 263 10.65 1.99 -10.99
CA ALA A 263 9.24 1.85 -11.34
C ALA A 263 8.84 2.83 -12.45
N SER A 264 8.08 2.34 -13.41
CA SER A 264 7.59 3.08 -14.55
C SER A 264 6.19 2.60 -14.94
N GLU A 265 5.57 3.26 -15.91
CA GLU A 265 4.30 2.83 -16.48
C GLU A 265 4.33 1.36 -16.98
N ALA A 266 5.48 0.90 -17.47
CA ALA A 266 5.67 -0.44 -18.01
C ALA A 266 6.19 -1.47 -16.99
N PHE A 267 6.70 -1.04 -15.83
CA PHE A 267 7.34 -1.88 -14.82
C PHE A 267 6.91 -1.43 -13.42
N LEU A 268 6.13 -2.26 -12.72
CA LEU A 268 5.55 -1.96 -11.40
C LEU A 268 4.71 -0.66 -11.39
N PRO A 269 3.61 -0.60 -12.17
CA PRO A 269 2.80 0.61 -12.32
C PRO A 269 2.19 1.11 -11.01
N TYR A 270 1.90 0.22 -10.05
CA TYR A 270 1.46 0.61 -8.71
C TYR A 270 2.56 1.40 -7.98
N SER A 271 3.78 0.86 -7.95
CA SER A 271 4.94 1.52 -7.33
C SER A 271 5.22 2.87 -7.98
N TRP A 272 5.12 2.94 -9.31
CA TRP A 272 5.26 4.19 -10.05
C TRP A 272 4.18 5.21 -9.63
N SER A 273 2.90 4.82 -9.60
CA SER A 273 1.81 5.71 -9.21
C SER A 273 1.97 6.26 -7.78
N LYS A 274 2.44 5.44 -6.83
CA LYS A 274 2.71 5.87 -5.46
C LYS A 274 3.92 6.81 -5.37
N THR A 275 4.94 6.54 -6.16
CA THR A 275 6.14 7.38 -6.22
C THR A 275 5.82 8.76 -6.77
N GLU A 276 5.13 8.84 -7.90
CA GLU A 276 4.77 10.11 -8.54
C GLU A 276 3.78 10.92 -7.70
N ALA A 277 2.79 10.27 -7.08
CA ALA A 277 1.88 10.95 -6.16
C ALA A 277 2.62 11.54 -4.94
N GLU A 278 3.61 10.83 -4.39
CA GLU A 278 4.42 11.35 -3.27
C GLU A 278 5.33 12.50 -3.72
N ARG A 279 6.01 12.37 -4.87
CA ARG A 279 6.84 13.45 -5.45
C ARG A 279 6.03 14.71 -5.68
N ARG A 280 4.85 14.57 -6.28
CA ARG A 280 3.93 15.67 -6.51
C ARG A 280 3.52 16.35 -5.21
N ALA A 281 3.22 15.59 -4.16
CA ALA A 281 2.90 16.15 -2.86
C ALA A 281 4.05 16.99 -2.28
N TRP A 282 5.29 16.50 -2.37
CA TRP A 282 6.48 17.24 -1.90
C TRP A 282 6.75 18.50 -2.72
N GLU A 283 6.56 18.43 -4.04
CA GLU A 283 6.67 19.58 -4.93
C GLU A 283 5.67 20.68 -4.53
N LEU A 284 4.39 20.32 -4.37
CA LEU A 284 3.34 21.25 -3.96
C LEU A 284 3.60 21.82 -2.56
N ALA A 285 4.05 20.98 -1.62
CA ALA A 285 4.40 21.43 -0.28
C ALA A 285 5.57 22.42 -0.29
N GLY A 286 6.56 22.25 -1.18
CA GLY A 286 7.70 23.14 -1.32
C GLY A 286 7.39 24.50 -1.95
N ARG A 287 6.21 24.68 -2.54
CA ARG A 287 5.75 25.96 -3.13
C ARG A 287 5.06 26.90 -2.12
N GLN A 288 4.90 26.48 -0.86
CA GLN A 288 4.20 27.21 0.18
C GLN A 288 4.79 26.97 1.58
N ASP A 289 4.43 27.77 2.57
CA ASP A 289 4.93 27.68 3.96
C ASP A 289 3.82 27.62 5.04
N MET A 290 2.55 27.60 4.63
CA MET A 290 1.38 27.62 5.52
C MET A 290 1.24 26.33 6.33
N TRP A 291 1.54 25.18 5.72
CA TRP A 291 1.46 23.86 6.35
C TRP A 291 2.68 23.00 5.99
N ARG A 292 2.95 21.98 6.81
CA ARG A 292 4.05 21.04 6.60
C ARG A 292 3.54 19.68 6.12
N LEU A 293 4.24 19.08 5.15
CA LEU A 293 4.00 17.72 4.70
C LEU A 293 4.79 16.72 5.56
N VAL A 294 4.14 15.62 5.91
CA VAL A 294 4.77 14.40 6.42
C VAL A 294 4.24 13.22 5.61
N THR A 295 5.10 12.30 5.20
CA THR A 295 4.65 11.09 4.50
C THR A 295 4.90 9.85 5.35
N VAL A 296 3.92 8.95 5.38
CA VAL A 296 4.03 7.65 6.07
C VAL A 296 4.04 6.56 5.02
N LEU A 297 5.07 5.71 5.06
CA LEU A 297 5.37 4.68 4.07
C LEU A 297 5.19 3.29 4.70
N PRO A 298 3.94 2.81 4.82
CA PRO A 298 3.68 1.48 5.34
C PRO A 298 4.15 0.39 4.38
N GLY A 299 4.56 -0.73 4.96
CA GLY A 299 4.71 -1.99 4.26
C GLY A 299 3.37 -2.63 3.88
N PHE A 300 3.38 -3.94 3.66
CA PHE A 300 2.19 -4.76 3.49
C PHE A 300 1.39 -4.79 4.80
N VAL A 301 0.31 -4.02 4.84
CA VAL A 301 -0.48 -3.79 6.06
C VAL A 301 -1.30 -5.02 6.42
N LEU A 302 -1.19 -5.51 7.65
CA LEU A 302 -1.94 -6.64 8.22
C LEU A 302 -2.61 -6.21 9.53
N GLY A 303 -3.56 -7.00 10.06
CA GLY A 303 -4.26 -6.70 11.31
C GLY A 303 -5.77 -6.44 11.14
N PRO A 304 -6.50 -6.25 12.24
CA PRO A 304 -7.96 -6.19 12.24
C PRO A 304 -8.50 -4.97 11.49
N CYS A 305 -9.62 -5.12 10.79
CA CYS A 305 -10.25 -4.03 10.06
C CYS A 305 -11.21 -3.28 11.01
N VAL A 306 -11.14 -1.96 11.15
CA VAL A 306 -12.19 -1.25 11.92
C VAL A 306 -13.49 -1.09 11.10
N GLY A 307 -13.38 -0.91 9.78
CA GLY A 307 -14.52 -0.86 8.88
C GLY A 307 -14.73 -2.17 8.12
N GLY A 308 -15.96 -2.70 8.13
CA GLY A 308 -16.38 -3.67 7.12
C GLY A 308 -17.35 -4.75 7.61
N GLY A 309 -18.66 -4.50 7.51
CA GLY A 309 -19.59 -5.58 7.21
C GLY A 309 -19.55 -5.93 5.71
N ALA A 310 -19.72 -7.23 5.42
CA ALA A 310 -19.98 -7.81 4.10
C ALA A 310 -19.14 -7.27 2.90
N GLY A 311 -17.88 -7.72 2.80
CA GLY A 311 -17.29 -8.12 1.52
C GLY A 311 -16.77 -7.04 0.56
N ARG A 312 -16.63 -5.77 0.98
CA ARG A 312 -16.20 -4.68 0.08
C ARG A 312 -14.87 -4.00 0.39
N SER A 313 -14.14 -4.42 1.44
CA SER A 313 -12.75 -3.93 1.58
C SER A 313 -11.93 -4.42 0.40
N ARG A 314 -11.55 -3.50 -0.50
CA ARG A 314 -10.76 -3.76 -1.72
C ARG A 314 -9.25 -3.86 -1.43
N SER A 315 -8.86 -3.94 -0.16
CA SER A 315 -7.45 -4.04 0.24
C SER A 315 -6.85 -5.37 -0.20
N GLU A 316 -5.65 -5.34 -0.77
CA GLU A 316 -4.89 -6.54 -1.15
C GLU A 316 -4.70 -7.49 0.00
N SER A 317 -4.34 -6.96 1.18
CA SER A 317 -4.06 -7.74 2.37
C SER A 317 -5.27 -8.54 2.81
N VAL A 318 -6.46 -7.92 2.77
CA VAL A 318 -7.73 -8.57 3.12
C VAL A 318 -8.05 -9.68 2.13
N MET A 319 -7.94 -9.40 0.83
CA MET A 319 -8.21 -10.38 -0.23
C MET A 319 -7.22 -11.55 -0.19
N LEU A 320 -5.94 -11.28 0.06
CA LEU A 320 -4.91 -12.30 0.21
C LEU A 320 -5.24 -13.21 1.39
N LEU A 321 -5.51 -12.64 2.57
CA LEU A 321 -5.78 -13.43 3.76
C LEU A 321 -7.06 -14.26 3.62
N GLN A 322 -8.12 -13.72 3.01
CA GLN A 322 -9.32 -14.48 2.65
C GLN A 322 -8.98 -15.71 1.80
N ARG A 323 -8.19 -15.53 0.74
CA ARG A 323 -7.76 -16.62 -0.14
C ARG A 323 -6.94 -17.67 0.62
N LEU A 324 -6.02 -17.24 1.48
CA LEU A 324 -5.22 -18.15 2.29
C LEU A 324 -6.09 -18.96 3.27
N CYS A 325 -7.07 -18.31 3.91
CA CYS A 325 -8.04 -18.99 4.77
C CYS A 325 -8.91 -20.00 4.01
N GLU A 326 -9.18 -19.76 2.73
CA GLU A 326 -9.88 -20.68 1.83
C GLU A 326 -8.97 -21.80 1.26
N GLY A 327 -7.70 -21.85 1.65
CA GLY A 327 -6.74 -22.88 1.23
C GLY A 327 -6.07 -22.61 -0.12
N ALA A 328 -6.04 -21.35 -0.58
CA ALA A 328 -5.22 -20.97 -1.74
C ALA A 328 -3.72 -21.20 -1.46
N MET A 329 -2.94 -21.38 -2.53
CA MET A 329 -1.48 -21.63 -2.47
C MET A 329 -1.07 -22.95 -1.79
N TRP A 330 -2.00 -23.89 -1.67
CA TRP A 330 -1.72 -25.29 -1.38
C TRP A 330 -1.65 -26.10 -2.69
N PRO A 331 -0.67 -27.02 -2.87
CA PRO A 331 0.37 -27.40 -1.91
C PRO A 331 1.63 -26.52 -1.94
N ALA A 332 1.74 -25.60 -2.90
CA ALA A 332 2.94 -24.77 -3.08
C ALA A 332 2.63 -23.27 -3.15
N ALA A 333 3.42 -22.48 -2.41
CA ALA A 333 3.32 -21.02 -2.37
C ALA A 333 4.56 -20.36 -2.99
N PRO A 334 4.44 -19.16 -3.57
CA PRO A 334 5.56 -18.48 -4.20
C PRO A 334 6.59 -17.98 -3.16
N ASN A 335 7.84 -17.77 -3.58
CA ASN A 335 8.89 -17.20 -2.74
C ASN A 335 8.95 -15.67 -2.85
N MET A 336 7.82 -14.98 -2.72
CA MET A 336 7.79 -13.52 -2.80
C MET A 336 7.97 -12.89 -1.41
N GLY A 337 8.88 -11.94 -1.30
CA GLY A 337 9.17 -11.19 -0.08
C GLY A 337 8.09 -10.15 0.21
N LEU A 338 7.75 -10.01 1.49
CA LEU A 338 6.76 -9.07 2.01
C LEU A 338 7.36 -8.36 3.21
N ALA A 339 7.61 -7.06 3.10
CA ALA A 339 7.85 -6.21 4.27
C ALA A 339 6.48 -5.89 4.89
N THR A 340 6.24 -6.27 6.13
CA THR A 340 4.91 -6.23 6.78
C THR A 340 4.82 -5.13 7.81
N ALA A 341 3.60 -4.61 8.02
CA ALA A 341 3.30 -3.65 9.08
C ALA A 341 1.91 -3.95 9.67
N ASP A 342 1.74 -3.83 10.98
CA ASP A 342 0.41 -3.91 11.58
C ASP A 342 -0.35 -2.60 11.38
N VAL A 343 -1.64 -2.69 11.07
CA VAL A 343 -2.51 -1.54 10.81
C VAL A 343 -2.62 -0.59 12.01
N ARG A 344 -2.41 -1.10 13.24
CA ARG A 344 -2.42 -0.31 14.48
C ARG A 344 -1.11 0.47 14.65
N ASP A 345 0.02 -0.11 14.26
CA ASP A 345 1.30 0.60 14.17
C ASP A 345 1.22 1.70 13.10
N VAL A 346 0.63 1.38 11.94
CA VAL A 346 0.38 2.35 10.87
C VAL A 346 -0.53 3.48 11.34
N ALA A 347 -1.61 3.18 12.06
CA ALA A 347 -2.51 4.18 12.60
C ALA A 347 -1.81 5.10 13.62
N ALA A 348 -1.00 4.52 14.51
CA ALA A 348 -0.18 5.27 15.45
C ALA A 348 0.81 6.19 14.72
N ALA A 349 1.49 5.70 13.69
CA ALA A 349 2.39 6.51 12.88
C ALA A 349 1.69 7.73 12.27
N HIS A 350 0.51 7.55 11.67
CA HIS A 350 -0.25 8.66 11.06
C HIS A 350 -0.73 9.69 12.09
N CYS A 351 -1.29 9.25 13.22
CA CYS A 351 -1.78 10.16 14.25
C CYS A 351 -0.63 10.95 14.89
N ARG A 352 0.47 10.26 15.21
CA ARG A 352 1.66 10.90 15.78
C ARG A 352 2.34 11.83 14.77
N ALA A 353 2.40 11.44 13.50
CA ALA A 353 2.87 12.31 12.43
C ALA A 353 2.02 13.58 12.34
N ALA A 354 0.69 13.47 12.45
CA ALA A 354 -0.22 14.60 12.36
C ALA A 354 -0.11 15.56 13.57
N LEU A 355 0.15 15.01 14.76
CA LEU A 355 -0.02 15.75 16.02
C LEU A 355 1.30 16.11 16.71
N LEU A 356 2.35 15.29 16.63
CA LEU A 356 3.62 15.57 17.32
C LEU A 356 4.38 16.72 16.64
N PRO A 357 4.99 17.65 17.38
CA PRO A 357 5.65 18.81 16.79
C PRO A 357 6.94 18.43 16.03
N GLY A 358 7.67 17.42 16.50
CA GLY A 358 8.93 16.95 15.88
C GLY A 358 8.77 16.14 14.60
N ALA A 359 7.54 15.72 14.25
CA ALA A 359 7.30 14.92 13.06
C ALA A 359 7.56 15.72 11.77
N SER A 360 8.46 15.20 10.92
CA SER A 360 8.88 15.84 9.66
C SER A 360 9.42 14.85 8.63
N GLY A 361 9.28 15.16 7.35
CA GLY A 361 9.83 14.33 6.27
C GLY A 361 9.02 13.05 6.03
N ARG A 362 9.72 11.99 5.66
CA ARG A 362 9.15 10.66 5.36
C ARG A 362 9.40 9.73 6.56
N TYR A 363 8.50 8.77 6.79
CA TYR A 363 8.62 7.74 7.84
C TYR A 363 8.32 6.34 7.30
N LEU A 364 9.30 5.43 7.39
CA LEU A 364 9.09 4.02 7.09
C LEU A 364 8.39 3.31 8.25
N VAL A 365 7.31 2.61 7.95
CA VAL A 365 6.53 1.85 8.94
C VAL A 365 6.52 0.39 8.50
N VAL A 366 7.51 -0.36 8.98
CA VAL A 366 7.74 -1.77 8.66
C VAL A 366 8.12 -2.50 9.94
N GLY A 367 7.23 -3.38 10.42
CA GLY A 367 7.46 -4.16 11.64
C GLY A 367 8.29 -5.43 11.43
N GLY A 368 8.44 -5.88 10.19
CA GLY A 368 9.24 -7.06 9.87
C GLY A 368 9.22 -7.43 8.39
N GLY A 369 9.89 -8.53 8.06
CA GLY A 369 9.93 -9.07 6.71
C GLY A 369 9.68 -10.57 6.70
N THR A 370 8.83 -11.04 5.79
CA THR A 370 8.52 -12.45 5.60
C THR A 370 8.50 -12.81 4.11
N ARG A 371 8.21 -14.08 3.81
CA ARG A 371 8.00 -14.57 2.44
C ARG A 371 6.62 -15.22 2.35
N MET A 372 5.99 -15.20 1.18
CA MET A 372 4.62 -15.68 1.01
C MET A 372 4.43 -17.12 1.52
N TRP A 373 5.35 -18.04 1.24
CA TRP A 373 5.28 -19.42 1.78
C TRP A 373 5.48 -19.51 3.30
N ARG A 374 6.22 -18.57 3.93
CA ARG A 374 6.33 -18.49 5.39
C ARG A 374 5.08 -17.92 6.01
N LEU A 375 4.42 -16.98 5.31
CA LEU A 375 3.12 -16.45 5.71
C LEU A 375 2.06 -17.57 5.77
N THR A 376 2.02 -18.45 4.76
CA THR A 376 1.10 -19.60 4.78
C THR A 376 1.43 -20.60 5.89
N ALA A 377 2.72 -20.81 6.18
CA ALA A 377 3.15 -21.64 7.30
C ALA A 377 2.75 -21.04 8.65
N ALA A 378 3.04 -19.74 8.89
CA ALA A 378 2.66 -19.04 10.12
C ALA A 378 1.14 -19.09 10.35
N LEU A 379 0.35 -18.89 9.29
CA LEU A 379 -1.11 -18.99 9.37
C LEU A 379 -1.59 -20.40 9.73
N ALA A 380 -0.97 -21.45 9.17
CA ALA A 380 -1.31 -22.83 9.51
C ALA A 380 -0.92 -23.18 10.95
N ASP A 381 0.22 -22.66 11.42
CA ASP A 381 0.74 -22.88 12.77
C ASP A 381 -0.12 -22.17 13.84
N LEU A 382 -0.74 -21.04 13.49
CA LEU A 382 -1.73 -20.36 14.34
C LEU A 382 -3.04 -21.15 14.52
N TYR A 383 -3.39 -22.00 13.55
CA TYR A 383 -4.66 -22.75 13.53
C TYR A 383 -4.41 -24.25 13.28
N PRO A 384 -3.73 -24.94 14.21
CA PRO A 384 -3.39 -26.34 14.05
C PRO A 384 -4.66 -27.20 13.91
N GLY A 385 -4.70 -28.08 12.92
CA GLY A 385 -5.87 -28.92 12.63
C GLY A 385 -7.05 -28.19 11.98
N GLY A 386 -6.92 -26.90 11.65
CA GLY A 386 -7.93 -26.12 10.97
C GLY A 386 -7.99 -26.32 9.45
N ALA A 387 -8.84 -25.53 8.80
CA ALA A 387 -9.01 -25.53 7.34
C ALA A 387 -7.81 -24.92 6.57
N VAL A 388 -6.99 -24.11 7.25
CA VAL A 388 -5.78 -23.51 6.66
C VAL A 388 -4.74 -24.59 6.45
N ARG A 389 -4.27 -24.75 5.21
CA ARG A 389 -3.25 -25.74 4.88
C ARG A 389 -1.87 -25.10 4.77
N ARG A 390 -0.90 -25.67 5.48
CA ARG A 390 0.52 -25.34 5.32
C ARG A 390 0.98 -25.67 3.90
N SER A 391 1.62 -24.72 3.23
CA SER A 391 2.31 -25.01 1.97
C SER A 391 3.53 -25.87 2.25
N VAL A 392 3.65 -27.01 1.57
CA VAL A 392 4.72 -28.00 1.80
C VAL A 392 5.92 -27.78 0.88
N ALA A 393 5.77 -26.92 -0.13
CA ALA A 393 6.82 -26.61 -1.09
C ALA A 393 6.78 -25.13 -1.51
N VAL A 394 7.94 -24.66 -2.00
CA VAL A 394 8.05 -23.39 -2.71
C VAL A 394 7.74 -23.62 -4.18
N ALA A 395 6.80 -22.87 -4.74
CA ALA A 395 6.45 -22.96 -6.16
C ALA A 395 7.64 -22.50 -7.03
N PRO A 396 7.98 -23.20 -8.13
CA PRO A 396 9.07 -22.79 -9.02
C PRO A 396 8.86 -21.39 -9.62
N ARG A 397 9.92 -20.57 -9.67
CA ARG A 397 9.85 -19.18 -10.14
C ARG A 397 9.24 -19.03 -11.54
N ALA A 398 9.70 -19.84 -12.50
CA ALA A 398 9.22 -19.79 -13.87
C ALA A 398 7.71 -20.06 -13.97
N LEU A 399 7.21 -20.95 -13.13
CA LEU A 399 5.79 -21.31 -13.07
C LEU A 399 4.95 -20.19 -12.47
N VAL A 400 5.44 -19.56 -11.40
CA VAL A 400 4.79 -18.38 -10.81
C VAL A 400 4.83 -17.19 -11.78
N ALA A 401 5.91 -16.99 -12.52
CA ALA A 401 5.99 -15.94 -13.53
C ALA A 401 5.01 -16.17 -14.70
N ALA A 402 4.82 -17.43 -15.13
CA ALA A 402 3.91 -17.79 -16.20
C ALA A 402 2.43 -17.76 -15.79
N LEU A 403 2.10 -18.28 -14.60
CA LEU A 403 0.72 -18.42 -14.13
C LEU A 403 0.27 -17.25 -13.23
N GLY A 404 1.20 -16.45 -12.72
CA GLY A 404 0.97 -15.33 -11.80
C GLY A 404 -0.09 -14.34 -12.28
N PRO A 405 -0.06 -13.88 -13.55
CA PRO A 405 -1.07 -12.93 -14.06
C PRO A 405 -2.49 -13.51 -14.07
N ALA A 406 -2.64 -14.79 -14.41
CA ALA A 406 -3.95 -15.45 -14.48
C ALA A 406 -4.48 -15.86 -13.10
N VAL A 407 -3.59 -16.33 -12.22
CA VAL A 407 -3.94 -17.00 -10.97
C VAL A 407 -3.86 -16.07 -9.77
N LEU A 408 -2.73 -15.36 -9.64
CA LEU A 408 -2.48 -14.46 -8.53
C LEU A 408 -2.92 -13.02 -8.86
N ARG A 409 -3.19 -12.74 -10.14
CA ARG A 409 -3.41 -11.38 -10.68
C ARG A 409 -2.20 -10.47 -10.45
N LEU A 410 -1.01 -11.05 -10.47
CA LEU A 410 0.26 -10.36 -10.31
C LEU A 410 1.02 -10.38 -11.64
N GLY A 411 1.53 -9.23 -12.06
CA GLY A 411 2.39 -9.15 -13.24
C GLY A 411 3.71 -9.91 -13.04
N SER A 412 4.31 -10.38 -14.12
CA SER A 412 5.61 -11.08 -14.09
C SER A 412 6.73 -10.20 -13.54
N ASP A 413 6.63 -8.89 -13.73
CA ASP A 413 7.48 -7.86 -13.16
C ASP A 413 7.41 -7.82 -11.62
N VAL A 414 6.21 -7.90 -11.04
CA VAL A 414 6.01 -7.99 -9.58
C VAL A 414 6.65 -9.26 -9.02
N VAL A 415 6.41 -10.39 -9.68
CA VAL A 415 7.01 -11.69 -9.29
C VAL A 415 8.53 -11.61 -9.34
N GLU A 416 9.08 -11.00 -10.38
CA GLU A 416 10.52 -10.84 -10.53
C GLU A 416 11.13 -9.91 -9.48
N ALA A 417 10.50 -8.76 -9.23
CA ALA A 417 11.02 -7.73 -8.33
C ALA A 417 10.96 -8.14 -6.86
N THR A 418 9.98 -8.97 -6.50
CA THR A 418 9.74 -9.39 -5.12
C THR A 418 10.26 -10.80 -4.81
N TRP A 419 10.90 -11.50 -5.76
CA TRP A 419 11.36 -12.87 -5.54
C TRP A 419 12.50 -12.93 -4.51
N GLY A 420 12.26 -13.57 -3.37
CA GLY A 420 13.24 -13.77 -2.30
C GLY A 420 12.79 -13.21 -0.96
N ALA A 421 13.77 -12.83 -0.13
CA ALA A 421 13.48 -12.03 1.06
C ALA A 421 13.19 -10.58 0.65
N PRO A 422 12.32 -9.86 1.38
CA PRO A 422 12.19 -8.42 1.20
C PRO A 422 13.51 -7.72 1.60
N PRO A 423 13.78 -6.52 1.08
CA PRO A 423 14.87 -5.69 1.56
C PRO A 423 14.73 -5.40 3.05
N ARG A 424 15.85 -5.08 3.72
CA ARG A 424 15.83 -4.58 5.09
C ARG A 424 15.53 -3.09 5.10
N PHE A 425 14.66 -2.66 5.99
CA PHE A 425 14.25 -1.26 6.13
C PHE A 425 14.71 -0.72 7.49
N SER A 426 15.24 0.50 7.49
CA SER A 426 15.51 1.28 8.70
C SER A 426 14.21 1.94 9.13
N THR A 427 13.77 1.65 10.35
CA THR A 427 12.63 2.35 10.98
C THR A 427 13.07 3.27 12.10
N ARG A 428 14.34 3.69 12.07
CA ARG A 428 14.97 4.50 13.11
C ARG A 428 14.18 5.80 13.36
N ARG A 429 13.78 6.50 12.30
CA ARG A 429 13.03 7.75 12.42
C ARG A 429 11.65 7.55 13.05
N ALA A 430 10.96 6.47 12.69
CA ALA A 430 9.68 6.13 13.31
C ALA A 430 9.84 5.86 14.82
N ALA A 431 10.95 5.24 15.23
CA ALA A 431 11.25 5.00 16.63
C ALA A 431 11.64 6.28 17.40
N GLU A 432 12.49 7.12 16.80
CA GLU A 432 13.02 8.34 17.42
C GLU A 432 11.98 9.49 17.45
N ASP A 433 11.35 9.79 16.32
CA ASP A 433 10.47 10.96 16.19
C ASP A 433 9.01 10.65 16.57
N LEU A 434 8.55 9.42 16.29
CA LEU A 434 7.17 8.99 16.52
C LEU A 434 7.03 8.02 17.69
N GLY A 435 8.11 7.66 18.39
CA GLY A 435 8.07 6.75 19.53
C GLY A 435 7.58 5.33 19.21
N LEU A 436 7.68 4.88 17.95
CA LEU A 436 7.36 3.51 17.53
C LEU A 436 8.57 2.60 17.74
N ARG A 437 8.86 2.28 19.02
CA ARG A 437 10.03 1.49 19.43
C ARG A 437 9.80 -0.03 19.40
N SER A 438 8.54 -0.44 19.39
CA SER A 438 8.11 -1.84 19.33
C SER A 438 7.03 -1.97 18.26
N TRP A 439 7.04 -3.09 17.57
CA TRP A 439 6.10 -3.42 16.50
C TRP A 439 5.20 -4.57 16.94
N VAL A 440 3.96 -4.58 16.48
CA VAL A 440 3.09 -5.75 16.68
C VAL A 440 3.66 -6.93 15.88
N PRO A 441 3.85 -8.12 16.51
CA PRO A 441 4.37 -9.29 15.82
C PRO A 441 3.47 -9.77 14.68
N LEU A 442 4.08 -10.32 13.63
CA LEU A 442 3.36 -10.82 12.44
C LEU A 442 2.28 -11.84 12.78
N GLU A 443 2.59 -12.79 13.67
CA GLU A 443 1.69 -13.86 14.08
C GLU A 443 0.46 -13.31 14.79
N GLU A 444 0.63 -12.24 15.56
CA GLU A 444 -0.45 -11.55 16.24
C GLU A 444 -1.30 -10.77 15.25
N SER A 445 -0.69 -9.99 14.35
CA SER A 445 -1.40 -9.30 13.26
C SER A 445 -2.22 -10.26 12.42
N LEU A 446 -1.68 -11.44 12.10
CA LEU A 446 -2.38 -12.47 11.35
C LEU A 446 -3.55 -13.05 12.14
N ARG A 447 -3.34 -13.40 13.41
CA ARG A 447 -4.40 -13.93 14.29
C ARG A 447 -5.56 -12.93 14.36
N ASP A 448 -5.28 -11.72 14.79
CA ASP A 448 -6.29 -10.68 14.99
C ASP A 448 -7.05 -10.35 13.70
N MET A 449 -6.34 -10.36 12.57
CA MET A 449 -6.98 -10.15 11.27
C MET A 449 -7.92 -11.31 10.89
N VAL A 450 -7.52 -12.56 11.11
CA VAL A 450 -8.39 -13.72 10.84
C VAL A 450 -9.60 -13.73 11.76
N GLU A 451 -9.41 -13.51 13.06
CA GLU A 451 -10.49 -13.47 14.04
C GLU A 451 -11.50 -12.37 13.69
N ASP A 452 -11.02 -11.17 13.36
CA ASP A 452 -11.86 -10.06 12.90
C ASP A 452 -12.66 -10.42 11.62
N LEU A 453 -11.98 -10.98 10.61
CA LEU A 453 -12.64 -11.40 9.37
C LEU A 453 -13.67 -12.52 9.61
N ALA A 454 -13.39 -13.45 10.53
CA ALA A 454 -14.29 -14.54 10.88
C ALA A 454 -15.52 -14.02 11.64
N ALA A 455 -15.33 -13.12 12.61
CA ALA A 455 -16.41 -12.47 13.35
C ALA A 455 -17.37 -11.71 12.42
N LYS A 456 -16.85 -11.13 11.33
CA LYS A 456 -17.62 -10.43 10.29
C LYS A 456 -18.22 -11.35 9.23
N GLY A 457 -18.01 -12.66 9.33
CA GLY A 457 -18.47 -13.65 8.36
C GLY A 457 -17.81 -13.52 6.98
N LEU A 458 -16.65 -12.86 6.90
CA LEU A 458 -15.90 -12.65 5.66
C LEU A 458 -15.01 -13.84 5.30
N VAL A 459 -14.63 -14.62 6.31
CA VAL A 459 -14.00 -15.93 6.15
C VAL A 459 -14.72 -16.94 7.05
N ARG A 460 -14.61 -18.22 6.72
CA ARG A 460 -14.93 -19.26 7.70
C ARG A 460 -13.83 -19.29 8.74
N HIS A 461 -14.20 -19.32 10.00
CA HIS A 461 -13.23 -19.47 11.07
C HIS A 461 -12.39 -20.75 10.83
N PRO A 462 -11.05 -20.68 10.84
CA PRO A 462 -10.20 -21.82 10.49
C PRO A 462 -10.47 -23.09 11.31
N LEU A 463 -10.86 -22.93 12.58
CA LEU A 463 -11.13 -24.05 13.50
C LEU A 463 -12.58 -24.56 13.44
N SER A 464 -13.51 -23.93 12.70
CA SER A 464 -14.92 -24.32 12.70
C SER A 464 -15.23 -25.59 11.87
N CYS A 465 -14.26 -26.49 11.71
CA CYS A 465 -14.48 -27.79 11.07
C CYS A 465 -15.04 -28.80 12.07
N SER A 466 -16.34 -29.09 12.01
CA SER A 466 -16.87 -30.32 12.64
C SER A 466 -16.35 -31.55 11.90
N PRO A 467 -15.79 -32.55 12.60
CA PRO A 467 -15.60 -33.89 12.05
C PRO A 467 -16.98 -34.57 12.01
N GLY A 468 -17.67 -34.55 10.86
CA GLY A 468 -18.89 -35.35 10.68
C GLY A 468 -20.00 -34.83 9.77
N GLY A 469 -19.94 -33.61 9.25
CA GLY A 469 -21.00 -33.06 8.40
C GLY A 469 -20.80 -33.34 6.90
N ARG A 470 -21.33 -34.45 6.38
CA ARG A 470 -21.43 -34.69 4.92
C ARG A 470 -22.30 -33.61 4.26
N SER A 471 -21.69 -32.54 3.73
CA SER A 471 -22.34 -31.62 2.79
C SER A 471 -21.78 -31.82 1.38
N ARG A 472 -22.46 -32.69 0.63
CA ARG A 472 -22.14 -33.15 -0.73
C ARG A 472 -22.33 -32.08 -1.84
N ARG A 473 -22.49 -30.78 -1.53
CA ARG A 473 -22.90 -29.76 -2.53
C ARG A 473 -21.94 -28.59 -2.79
N ARG A 474 -20.81 -28.44 -2.08
CA ARG A 474 -19.79 -27.41 -2.39
C ARG A 474 -18.32 -27.87 -2.41
N GLY A 475 -18.02 -29.09 -1.96
CA GLY A 475 -16.68 -29.70 -2.11
C GLY A 475 -16.24 -29.79 -3.58
N GLY A 476 -17.18 -29.95 -4.51
CA GLY A 476 -16.89 -30.01 -5.95
C GLY A 476 -16.34 -28.70 -6.58
N ARG A 477 -16.60 -27.53 -5.98
CA ARG A 477 -16.08 -26.25 -6.52
C ARG A 477 -14.66 -25.92 -6.05
N VAL A 478 -14.33 -26.26 -4.80
CA VAL A 478 -12.97 -26.09 -4.27
C VAL A 478 -12.05 -27.16 -4.87
N LEU A 479 -12.51 -28.41 -4.93
CA LEU A 479 -11.81 -29.49 -5.62
C LEU A 479 -11.70 -29.21 -7.13
N GLY A 480 -12.75 -28.66 -7.76
CA GLY A 480 -12.70 -28.25 -9.18
C GLY A 480 -11.71 -27.12 -9.47
N LYS A 481 -11.60 -26.11 -8.60
CA LYS A 481 -10.58 -25.05 -8.71
C LYS A 481 -9.17 -25.56 -8.41
N GLN A 482 -9.01 -26.48 -7.45
CA GLN A 482 -7.74 -27.11 -7.11
C GLN A 482 -7.28 -28.09 -8.19
N VAL A 483 -8.18 -28.85 -8.80
CA VAL A 483 -7.92 -29.71 -9.96
C VAL A 483 -7.57 -28.84 -11.17
N ALA A 484 -8.25 -27.72 -11.42
CA ALA A 484 -7.84 -26.77 -12.45
C ALA A 484 -6.44 -26.18 -12.18
N TRP A 485 -6.09 -25.94 -10.92
CA TRP A 485 -4.75 -25.49 -10.52
C TRP A 485 -3.69 -26.58 -10.72
N LEU A 486 -3.97 -27.82 -10.33
CA LEU A 486 -3.09 -28.98 -10.53
C LEU A 486 -2.94 -29.35 -12.01
N LEU A 487 -4.01 -29.23 -12.80
CA LEU A 487 -3.97 -29.40 -14.25
C LEU A 487 -3.18 -28.26 -14.89
N ALA A 488 -3.31 -27.01 -14.44
CA ALA A 488 -2.48 -25.90 -14.92
C ALA A 488 -1.00 -26.07 -14.54
N LEU A 489 -0.71 -26.59 -13.34
CA LEU A 489 0.64 -26.98 -12.92
C LEU A 489 1.20 -28.10 -13.81
N GLY A 490 0.41 -29.15 -14.06
CA GLY A 490 0.82 -30.29 -14.89
C GLY A 490 1.03 -29.92 -16.37
N LEU A 491 0.06 -29.23 -16.99
CA LEU A 491 0.15 -28.77 -18.38
C LEU A 491 1.26 -27.74 -18.56
N GLY A 492 1.40 -26.80 -17.62
CA GLY A 492 2.45 -25.78 -17.66
C GLY A 492 3.85 -26.37 -17.55
N THR A 493 4.03 -27.39 -16.72
CA THR A 493 5.30 -28.11 -16.58
C THR A 493 5.61 -28.93 -17.83
N LEU A 494 4.61 -29.63 -18.40
CA LEU A 494 4.75 -30.37 -19.66
C LEU A 494 5.08 -29.45 -20.84
N LEU A 495 4.43 -28.29 -20.93
CA LEU A 495 4.70 -27.30 -21.97
C LEU A 495 6.11 -26.70 -21.84
N ALA A 496 6.55 -26.39 -20.62
CA ALA A 496 7.90 -25.88 -20.37
C ALA A 496 8.98 -26.92 -20.72
N VAL A 497 8.75 -28.20 -20.40
CA VAL A 497 9.63 -29.32 -20.80
C VAL A 497 9.65 -29.48 -22.32
N ALA A 498 8.50 -29.43 -22.98
CA ALA A 498 8.41 -29.53 -24.44
C ALA A 498 9.14 -28.37 -25.14
N LEU A 499 9.01 -27.14 -24.64
CA LEU A 499 9.72 -25.96 -25.18
C LEU A 499 11.23 -26.03 -24.93
N ALA A 500 11.66 -26.55 -23.78
CA ALA A 500 13.08 -26.77 -23.49
C ALA A 500 13.68 -27.84 -24.41
N ILE A 501 12.98 -28.96 -24.63
CA ILE A 501 13.37 -30.01 -25.59
C ILE A 501 13.44 -29.41 -27.01
N ALA A 502 12.45 -28.63 -27.43
CA ALA A 502 12.43 -27.98 -28.74
C ALA A 502 13.56 -26.93 -28.92
N ALA A 503 14.02 -26.29 -27.84
CA ALA A 503 15.16 -25.39 -27.86
C ALA A 503 16.50 -26.14 -27.96
N VAL A 504 16.64 -27.27 -27.25
CA VAL A 504 17.81 -28.17 -27.34
C VAL A 504 17.90 -28.79 -28.74
N LEU A 505 16.79 -29.29 -29.29
CA LEU A 505 16.75 -29.85 -30.64
C LEU A 505 17.08 -28.81 -31.72
N ARG A 506 16.70 -27.54 -31.54
CA ARG A 506 17.10 -26.45 -32.44
C ARG A 506 18.60 -26.12 -32.35
N ARG A 507 19.20 -26.25 -31.18
CA ARG A 507 20.66 -26.07 -30.97
C ARG A 507 21.50 -27.26 -31.43
N LEU A 508 20.91 -28.45 -31.53
CA LEU A 508 21.57 -29.63 -32.10
C LEU A 508 21.44 -29.71 -33.63
N ARG A 509 20.51 -28.95 -34.22
CA ARG A 509 20.30 -28.85 -35.67
C ARG A 509 21.01 -27.64 -36.32
N ALA A 510 21.43 -26.67 -35.51
CA ALA A 510 22.32 -25.57 -35.90
C ALA A 510 23.74 -25.96 -35.52
#